data_AF-A0A7V4PCF1-F1
#
_entry.id   AF-A0A7V4PCF1-F1
#
_cell.length_a   1.000
_cell.length_b   1.000
_cell.length_c   1.000
_cell.angle_alpha   90.00
_cell.angle_beta   90.00
_cell.angle_gamma   90.00
#
_symmetry.space_group_name_H-M   'P 1'
#
loop_
_entity.id
_entity.type
_entity.pdbx_description
1 polymer ?
#
loop_
_entity_poly.entity_id
_entity_poly.type
_entity_poly.pdbx_seq_one_letter_code
_entity_poly.pdbx_strand_id
1 'polypeptide(L)' 'VVKLSPEGKVLQEIDVLGAAPSNLCFGGPDGRTVYVTEVTQRRLVQFRVDRPGLAWQRWQSK' A
#
# COMPACT_ATOMS: atom_id res chain seq x y z
N VAL A 1 3.54 3.06 7.39
CA VAL A 1 3.72 1.94 6.42
C VAL A 1 5.14 2.04 5.86
N VAL A 2 5.82 0.92 5.60
CA VAL A 2 7.20 0.95 5.08
C VAL A 2 7.30 0.23 3.73
N LYS A 3 8.04 0.84 2.79
CA LYS A 3 8.47 0.20 1.54
C LYS A 3 9.83 -0.43 1.80
N LEU A 4 9.92 -1.73 1.58
CA LEU A 4 11.14 -2.51 1.80
C LEU A 4 11.78 -2.89 0.45
N SER A 5 13.10 -3.00 0.45
CA SER A 5 13.84 -3.73 -0.58
C SER A 5 13.65 -5.25 -0.43
N PRO A 6 13.96 -6.05 -1.46
CA PRO A 6 13.97 -7.51 -1.35
C PRO A 6 14.88 -8.03 -0.22
N GLU A 7 15.94 -7.29 0.12
CA GLU A 7 16.88 -7.62 1.19
C GLU A 7 16.40 -7.13 2.58
N GLY A 8 15.19 -6.56 2.68
CA GLY A 8 14.59 -6.11 3.94
C GLY A 8 15.03 -4.73 4.42
N LYS A 9 15.80 -3.96 3.63
CA LYS A 9 16.14 -2.57 3.96
C LYS A 9 14.94 -1.65 3.75
N VAL A 10 14.70 -0.71 4.67
CA VAL A 10 13.69 0.35 4.54
C VAL A 10 14.12 1.33 3.45
N LEU A 11 13.31 1.41 2.39
CA LEU A 11 13.51 2.35 1.27
C LEU A 11 12.73 3.63 1.46
N GLN A 12 11.56 3.55 2.10
CA GLN A 12 10.68 4.71 2.32
C GLN A 12 9.73 4.41 3.49
N GLU A 13 9.52 5.41 4.34
CA GLU A 13 8.41 5.45 5.29
C GLU A 13 7.28 6.30 4.74
N ILE A 14 6.06 5.80 4.84
CA ILE A 14 4.84 6.45 4.38
C ILE A 14 3.97 6.69 5.61
N ASP A 15 3.74 7.96 5.90
CA ASP A 15 2.76 8.39 6.89
C ASP A 15 1.35 8.11 6.36
N VAL A 16 0.58 7.38 7.15
CA VAL A 16 -0.81 7.01 6.86
C VAL A 16 -1.78 7.75 7.78
N LEU A 17 -1.33 8.89 8.31
CA LEU A 17 -2.08 9.88 9.06
C LEU A 17 -2.66 9.38 10.40
N GLY A 18 -2.42 8.12 10.78
CA GLY A 18 -2.96 7.49 11.99
C GLY A 18 -1.97 6.52 12.63
N ALA A 19 -2.15 6.29 13.93
CA ALA A 19 -1.17 5.61 14.78
C ALA A 19 -1.28 4.08 14.76
N ALA A 20 -2.42 3.51 14.33
CA ALA A 20 -2.66 2.07 14.36
C ALA A 20 -3.14 1.51 13.00
N PRO A 21 -2.29 1.53 11.95
CA PRO A 21 -2.59 0.80 10.72
C PRO A 21 -2.60 -0.71 10.98
N SER A 22 -3.64 -1.42 10.53
CA SER A 22 -3.80 -2.87 10.77
C SER A 22 -3.55 -3.74 9.54
N ASN A 23 -3.91 -3.26 8.34
CA ASN A 23 -3.75 -4.00 7.10
C ASN A 23 -3.66 -3.03 5.91
N LEU A 24 -3.15 -3.52 4.78
CA LEU A 24 -3.15 -2.80 3.52
C LEU A 24 -3.34 -3.71 2.30
N CYS A 25 -3.81 -3.14 1.20
CA CYS A 25 -3.89 -3.83 -0.08
C CYS A 25 -3.70 -2.86 -1.26
N PHE A 26 -3.26 -3.40 -2.40
CA PHE A 26 -3.18 -2.67 -3.66
C PHE A 26 -4.53 -2.69 -4.38
N GLY A 27 -4.85 -1.61 -5.07
CA GLY A 27 -6.04 -1.47 -5.91
C GLY A 27 -5.99 -0.20 -6.77
N GLY A 28 -7.16 0.32 -7.11
CA GLY A 28 -7.30 1.45 -8.02
C GLY A 28 -7.19 1.05 -9.51
N PRO A 29 -7.46 1.99 -10.43
CA PRO A 29 -7.62 1.72 -11.86
C PRO A 29 -6.33 1.33 -12.58
N ASP A 30 -5.18 1.50 -11.93
CA ASP A 30 -3.85 1.18 -12.46
C ASP A 30 -3.02 0.32 -11.51
N GLY A 31 -3.65 -0.23 -10.46
CA GLY A 31 -2.99 -1.05 -9.44
C GLY A 31 -2.00 -0.31 -8.54
N ARG A 32 -1.93 1.04 -8.60
CA ARG A 32 -0.97 1.87 -7.86
C ARG A 32 -1.57 2.63 -6.67
N THR A 33 -2.81 2.34 -6.29
CA THR A 33 -3.38 2.85 -5.03
C THR A 33 -3.18 1.81 -3.94
N VAL A 34 -2.67 2.23 -2.79
CA VAL A 34 -2.65 1.41 -1.58
C VAL A 34 -3.74 1.91 -0.65
N TYR A 35 -4.62 0.99 -0.23
CA TYR A 35 -5.63 1.25 0.80
C TYR A 35 -5.14 0.68 2.12
N VAL A 36 -5.34 1.43 3.21
CA VAL A 36 -4.89 1.09 4.56
C VAL A 36 -6.06 1.20 5.51
N THR A 37 -6.33 0.14 6.27
CA THR A 37 -7.28 0.18 7.38
C THR A 37 -6.58 0.70 8.63
N GLU A 38 -7.15 1.73 9.24
CA GLU A 38 -6.63 2.33 10.47
C GLU A 38 -7.65 2.14 11.62
N VAL A 39 -7.19 1.58 12.73
CA VAL A 39 -8.06 1.07 13.79
C VAL A 39 -8.53 2.16 14.73
N THR A 40 -7.66 3.09 15.13
CA THR A 40 -7.96 4.05 16.20
C THR A 40 -9.04 5.04 15.77
N GLN A 41 -8.93 5.56 14.55
CA GLN A 41 -9.89 6.51 13.96
C GLN A 41 -10.93 5.82 13.05
N ARG A 42 -10.85 4.50 12.88
CA ARG A 42 -11.81 3.67 12.13
C ARG A 42 -12.06 4.18 10.71
N ARG A 43 -10.97 4.41 9.98
CA ARG A 43 -11.04 4.97 8.62
C ARG A 43 -10.18 4.20 7.63
N LEU A 44 -10.47 4.42 6.35
CA LEU A 44 -9.63 4.01 5.24
C LEU A 44 -8.79 5.19 4.77
N VAL A 45 -7.47 4.99 4.78
CA VAL A 45 -6.52 5.95 4.21
C VAL A 45 -6.01 5.37 2.91
N GLN A 46 -5.75 6.23 1.94
CA GLN A 46 -5.14 5.82 0.68
C GLN A 46 -3.96 6.70 0.31
N PHE A 47 -2.98 6.09 -0.34
CA PHE A 47 -1.85 6.80 -0.93
C PHE A 47 -1.45 6.12 -2.25
N ARG A 48 -0.57 6.80 -2.99
CA ARG A 48 -0.12 6.37 -4.32
C ARG A 48 1.32 5.86 -4.27
N VAL A 49 1.62 4.88 -5.10
CA VAL A 49 2.96 4.29 -5.24
C VAL A 49 3.46 4.34 -6.69
N ASP A 50 4.77 4.18 -6.85
CA ASP A 50 5.47 4.20 -8.13
C ASP A 50 5.25 2.94 -8.98
N ARG A 51 4.98 1.79 -8.34
CA ARG A 51 4.81 0.49 -9.01
C ARG A 51 3.48 -0.17 -8.64
N PRO A 52 2.79 -0.80 -9.61
CA PRO A 52 1.54 -1.50 -9.31
C PRO A 52 1.78 -2.74 -8.46
N GLY A 53 0.75 -3.16 -7.72
CA GLY A 53 0.77 -4.42 -6.98
C GLY A 53 0.87 -5.64 -7.90
N LEU A 54 1.43 -6.74 -7.39
CA LEU A 54 1.69 -7.97 -8.15
C LEU A 54 0.42 -8.55 -8.82
N ALA A 55 -0.71 -8.53 -8.11
CA ALA A 55 -1.97 -9.06 -8.64
C ALA A 55 -2.42 -8.32 -9.90
N TRP A 56 -2.28 -6.99 -9.92
CA TRP A 56 -2.60 -6.17 -11.09
C TRP A 56 -1.72 -6.56 -12.29
N GLN A 57 -0.40 -6.67 -12.09
CA GLN A 57 0.52 -7.08 -13.16
C GLN A 57 0.16 -8.45 -13.73
N ARG A 58 -0.17 -9.41 -12.86
CA ARG A 58 -0.58 -10.77 -13.28
C ARG A 58 -1.91 -10.78 -14.05
N TRP A 59 -2.83 -9.88 -13.76
CA TRP A 59 -4.08 -9.75 -14.52
C TRP A 59 -3.87 -9.22 -15.92
N GLN A 60 -2.89 -8.34 -16.13
CA GLN A 60 -2.57 -7.79 -17.47
C GLN A 60 -1.89 -8.81 -18.40
N SER A 61 -1.33 -9.89 -17.85
CA SER A 61 -0.64 -10.94 -18.62
C SER A 61 -1.55 -12.12 -19.01
N LYS A 62 -2.84 -12.03 -18.69
CA LYS A 62 -3.87 -12.97 -19.13
C LYS A 62 -4.56 -12.42 -20.38
#